data_AF-A0A846NFX7-F1
#
_entry.id   AF-A0A846NFX7-F1
#
_cell.length_a   1.000
_cell.length_b   1.000
_cell.length_c   1.000
_cell.angle_alpha   90.00
_cell.angle_beta   90.00
_cell.angle_gamma   90.00
#
_symmetry.space_group_name_H-M   'P 1'
#
loop_
_entity.id
_entity.type
_entity.pdbx_description
1 polymer ?
#
loop_
_entity_poly.entity_id
_entity_poly.type
_entity_poly.pdbx_seq_one_letter_code
_entity_poly.pdbx_strand_id
1 'polypeptide(L)'
;VLHAIISEEPQPVARFNNKVSAKLQDLVDKALAKEKEERYQHIDDVLADLRREKKSLEYVKTTQIPPEAVPPKPKKKLLPFLVPAS
;
A
#
# COMPACT_ATOMS: atom_id res chain seq x y z
N VAL A 1 30.73 10.58 7.90
CA VAL A 1 29.89 9.35 7.99
C VAL A 1 29.46 9.07 9.43
N LEU A 2 30.37 8.93 10.39
CA LEU A 2 30.01 8.68 11.81
C LEU A 2 29.07 9.73 12.43
N HIS A 3 29.31 11.02 12.16
CA HIS A 3 28.46 12.11 12.65
C HIS A 3 26.98 11.94 12.24
N ALA A 4 26.73 11.61 10.98
CA ALA A 4 25.36 11.42 10.48
C ALA A 4 24.63 10.25 11.16
N ILE A 5 25.38 9.23 11.58
CA ILE A 5 24.80 8.08 12.28
C ILE A 5 24.46 8.46 13.73
N ILE A 6 25.32 9.24 14.39
CA ILE A 6 25.20 9.54 15.82
C ILE A 6 24.22 10.71 16.06
N SER A 7 24.26 11.73 15.21
CA SER A 7 23.66 13.05 15.54
C SER A 7 22.62 13.52 14.54
N GLU A 8 22.65 13.06 13.30
CA GLU A 8 21.72 13.56 12.27
C GLU A 8 20.46 12.69 12.20
N GLU A 9 19.31 13.34 12.11
CA GLU A 9 18.06 12.65 11.84
C GLU A 9 18.07 12.05 10.43
N PRO A 10 17.65 10.78 10.27
CA PRO A 10 17.58 10.15 8.97
C PRO A 10 16.56 10.86 8.08
N GLN A 11 16.85 10.95 6.78
CA GLN A 11 15.87 11.46 5.84
C GLN A 11 14.67 10.52 5.75
N PRO A 12 13.44 11.05 5.60
CA PRO A 12 12.26 10.22 5.42
C PRO A 12 12.41 9.26 4.24
N VAL A 13 12.00 8.00 4.44
CA VAL A 13 12.05 6.92 3.44
C VAL A 13 11.24 7.30 2.19
N ALA A 14 10.18 8.09 2.38
CA ALA A 14 9.36 8.63 1.29
C ALA A 14 10.13 9.45 0.25
N ARG A 15 11.30 10.02 0.62
CA ARG A 15 12.19 10.69 -0.35
C ARG A 15 12.79 9.74 -1.37
N PHE A 16 13.02 8.48 -0.99
CA PHE A 16 13.58 7.46 -1.86
C PHE A 16 12.49 6.64 -2.56
N ASN A 17 11.35 6.44 -1.89
CA ASN A 17 10.19 5.75 -2.46
C ASN A 17 8.88 6.34 -1.92
N ASN A 18 8.17 7.08 -2.76
CA ASN A 18 6.92 7.75 -2.41
C ASN A 18 5.71 6.80 -2.22
N LYS A 19 5.86 5.50 -2.49
CA LYS A 19 4.82 4.49 -2.28
C LYS A 19 4.85 3.87 -0.88
N VAL A 20 5.79 4.31 -0.04
CA VAL A 20 5.94 3.85 1.34
C VAL A 20 4.77 4.35 2.19
N SER A 21 4.21 3.48 3.02
CA SER A 21 3.16 3.87 3.96
C SER A 21 3.72 4.69 5.11
N ALA A 22 2.89 5.59 5.67
CA ALA A 22 3.26 6.35 6.86
C ALA A 22 3.63 5.44 8.03
N LYS A 23 2.93 4.30 8.17
CA LYS A 23 3.24 3.35 9.25
C LYS A 23 4.63 2.73 9.10
N LEU A 24 5.04 2.40 7.88
CA LEU A 24 6.39 1.87 7.62
C LEU A 24 7.47 2.92 7.91
N GLN A 25 7.19 4.21 7.68
CA GLN A 25 8.07 5.31 8.09
C GLN A 25 8.30 5.29 9.61
N ASP A 26 7.23 5.21 10.41
CA ASP A 26 7.34 5.15 11.88
C ASP A 26 8.20 3.97 12.36
N LEU A 27 8.06 2.80 11.72
CA LEU A 27 8.85 1.61 12.08
C LEU A 27 10.34 1.82 11.81
N VAL A 28 10.68 2.46 10.70
CA VAL A 28 12.06 2.79 10.34
C VAL A 28 12.62 3.84 11.30
N ASP A 29 11.85 4.87 11.64
CA ASP A 29 12.28 5.91 12.57
C ASP A 29 12.58 5.31 13.95
N LYS A 30 11.71 4.42 14.45
CA LYS A 30 11.97 3.69 15.69
C LYS A 30 13.20 2.79 15.61
N ALA A 31 13.45 2.13 14.48
CA ALA A 31 14.63 1.28 14.33
C ALA A 31 15.95 2.08 14.26
N LEU A 32 15.90 3.32 13.77
CA LEU A 32 17.04 4.22 13.58
C LEU A 32 17.18 5.28 14.69
N ALA A 33 16.37 5.20 15.75
CA ALA A 33 16.47 6.10 16.89
C ALA A 33 17.89 6.08 17.48
N LYS A 34 18.35 7.24 17.91
CA LYS A 34 19.74 7.43 18.38
C LYS A 34 19.93 6.84 19.76
N GLU A 35 18.97 7.09 20.65
CA GLU A 35 18.92 6.48 21.97
C GLU A 35 18.55 5.02 21.84
N LYS A 36 19.30 4.15 22.54
CA LYS A 36 19.11 2.70 22.43
C LYS A 36 17.77 2.27 23.00
N GLU A 37 17.32 2.96 24.04
CA GLU A 37 16.09 2.71 24.78
C GLU A 37 14.84 3.07 23.96
N GLU A 38 14.99 3.95 22.96
CA GLU A 38 13.93 4.32 22.03
C GLU A 38 13.78 3.31 20.88
N ARG A 39 14.81 2.48 20.64
CA ARG A 39 14.79 1.43 19.63
C ARG A 39 13.98 0.22 20.08
N TYR A 40 13.83 -0.72 19.15
CA TYR A 40 13.31 -2.03 19.49
C TYR A 40 14.25 -2.76 20.44
N GLN A 41 13.66 -3.30 21.51
CA GLN A 41 14.38 -4.10 22.49
C GLN A 41 14.80 -5.45 21.90
N HIS A 42 13.92 -6.08 21.10
CA HIS A 42 14.17 -7.37 20.45
C HIS A 42 13.90 -7.33 18.95
N ILE A 43 14.64 -8.15 18.19
CA ILE A 43 14.45 -8.25 16.73
C ILE A 43 13.09 -8.86 16.36
N ASP A 44 12.54 -9.70 17.23
CA ASP A 44 11.22 -10.30 17.06
C ASP A 44 10.11 -9.25 17.07
N ASP A 45 10.29 -8.15 17.80
CA ASP A 45 9.35 -7.03 17.83
C ASP A 45 9.32 -6.30 16.47
N VAL A 46 10.50 -6.09 15.86
CA VAL A 46 10.64 -5.53 14.51
C VAL A 46 9.91 -6.43 13.51
N LEU A 47 10.14 -7.74 13.59
CA LEU A 47 9.52 -8.72 12.71
C LEU A 47 8.00 -8.74 12.86
N ALA A 48 7.50 -8.68 14.09
CA ALA A 48 6.07 -8.65 14.38
C ALA A 48 5.40 -7.41 13.77
N ASP A 49 6.00 -6.23 13.94
CA ASP A 49 5.48 -4.99 13.41
C ASP A 49 5.50 -4.96 11.86
N LEU A 50 6.58 -5.43 11.24
CA LEU A 50 6.67 -5.53 9.78
C LEU A 50 5.64 -6.51 9.21
N ARG A 51 5.39 -7.64 9.88
CA ARG A 51 4.35 -8.61 9.49
C ARG A 51 2.95 -7.99 9.59
N ARG A 52 2.69 -7.23 10.65
CA ARG A 52 1.42 -6.52 10.85
C ARG A 52 1.20 -5.48 9.76
N GLU A 53 2.22 -4.68 9.45
CA GLU A 53 2.13 -3.66 8.40
C GLU A 53 1.94 -4.30 7.02
N LYS A 54 2.68 -5.37 6.70
CA LYS A 54 2.47 -6.14 5.47
C LYS A 54 1.02 -6.61 5.33
N LYS A 55 0.45 -7.20 6.39
CA LYS A 55 -0.95 -7.67 6.36
C LYS A 55 -1.94 -6.52 6.14
N SER A 56 -1.70 -5.36 6.75
CA SER A 56 -2.49 -4.14 6.53
C SER A 56 -2.48 -3.72 5.06
N LEU A 57 -1.28 -3.66 4.44
CA LEU A 57 -1.13 -3.27 3.03
C LEU A 57 -1.81 -4.27 2.07
N GLU A 58 -1.72 -5.57 2.34
CA GLU A 58 -2.42 -6.59 1.53
C GLU A 58 -3.95 -6.49 1.67
N TYR A 59 -4.45 -6.15 2.87
CA TYR A 59 -5.89 -5.90 3.07
C TYR A 59 -6.36 -4.69 2.26
N VAL A 60 -5.65 -3.57 2.33
CA VAL A 60 -5.97 -2.35 1.56
C VAL A 60 -6.01 -2.63 0.06
N LYS A 61 -5.05 -3.38 -0.48
CA LYS A 61 -5.08 -3.81 -1.90
C LYS A 61 -6.33 -4.60 -2.26
N THR A 62 -6.80 -5.46 -1.35
CA THR A 62 -7.96 -6.31 -1.57
C THR A 62 -9.28 -5.52 -1.50
N THR A 63 -9.38 -4.54 -0.60
CA THR A 63 -10.57 -3.70 -0.44
C THR A 63 -10.70 -2.63 -1.53
N GLN A 64 -9.60 -2.23 -2.16
CA GLN A 64 -9.59 -1.26 -3.27
C GLN A 64 -10.00 -1.83 -4.63
N ILE A 65 -10.47 -3.08 -4.71
CA ILE A 65 -11.15 -3.60 -5.91
C ILE A 65 -12.65 -3.27 -5.74
N PRO A 66 -13.20 -2.25 -6.43
CA PRO A 66 -14.65 -2.11 -6.49
C PRO A 66 -15.19 -3.30 -7.28
N PRO A 67 -16.21 -4.02 -6.80
CA PRO A 67 -17.05 -4.81 -7.68
C PRO A 67 -17.87 -3.81 -8.49
N GLU A 68 -17.27 -3.17 -9.49
CA GLU A 68 -18.02 -2.41 -10.47
C GLU A 68 -18.81 -3.44 -11.29
N ALA A 69 -20.07 -3.57 -10.91
CA ALA A 69 -21.11 -4.25 -11.63
C ALA A 69 -21.07 -3.74 -13.09
N VAL A 70 -20.49 -4.53 -13.97
CA VAL A 70 -20.62 -4.35 -15.41
C VAL A 70 -22.13 -4.45 -15.68
N PRO A 71 -22.83 -3.36 -16.08
CA PRO A 71 -24.25 -3.46 -16.38
C PRO A 71 -24.40 -4.44 -17.56
N PRO A 72 -25.38 -5.37 -17.53
CA PRO A 72 -25.56 -6.31 -18.62
C PRO A 72 -25.86 -5.52 -19.89
N LYS A 73 -24.95 -5.58 -20.87
CA LYS A 73 -25.12 -4.94 -22.19
C LYS A 73 -26.47 -5.36 -22.77
N PRO A 74 -27.38 -4.44 -23.13
CA PRO A 74 -28.66 -4.81 -23.69
C PRO A 74 -28.45 -5.47 -25.05
N LYS A 75 -28.91 -6.71 -25.20
CA LYS A 75 -28.92 -7.42 -26.49
C LYS A 75 -29.90 -6.68 -27.41
N LYS A 76 -29.38 -5.92 -28.38
CA LYS A 76 -30.20 -5.34 -29.45
C LYS A 76 -30.85 -6.48 -30.22
N LYS A 77 -32.17 -6.61 -30.11
CA LYS A 77 -32.95 -7.49 -31.00
C LYS A 77 -32.99 -6.82 -32.37
N LEU A 78 -32.26 -7.36 -33.34
CA LEU A 78 -32.44 -7.00 -34.74
C LEU A 78 -33.81 -7.54 -35.17
N LEU A 79 -34.79 -6.65 -35.35
CA LEU A 79 -36.07 -7.01 -35.96
C LEU A 79 -35.85 -7.13 -37.48
N PRO A 80 -36.18 -8.27 -38.12
CA PRO A 80 -36.15 -8.36 -39.56
C PRO A 80 -37.42 -7.70 -40.10
N PHE A 81 -37.33 -6.44 -40.54
CA PHE A 81 -38.38 -5.89 -41.38
C PHE A 81 -38.21 -6.43 -42.80
N LEU A 82 -38.95 -7.51 -43.04
CA LEU A 82 -39.33 -7.98 -44.36
C LEU A 82 -40.30 -6.94 -44.95
N VAL A 83 -39.89 -6.23 -46.00
CA VAL A 83 -40.80 -5.45 -46.83
C VAL A 83 -40.80 -6.10 -48.22
N PRO A 84 -41.97 -6.51 -48.74
CA PRO A 84 -42.08 -7.18 -50.02
C PRO A 84 -42.13 -6.19 -51.20
N ALA A 85 -41.87 -6.75 -52.38
CA ALA A 85 -41.84 -6.15 -53.70
C ALA A 85 -43.03 -5.22 -54.04
N SER A 86 -42.72 -4.16 -54.80
CA SER A 86 -43.49 -3.65 -55.94
C SER A 86 -42.59 -2.77 -56.81
#